data_AF-A0AAE5AH34-F1
#
_entry.id   AF-A0AAE5AH34-F1
#
_cell.length_a   1.000
_cell.length_b   1.000
_cell.length_c   1.000
_cell.angle_alpha   90.00
_cell.angle_beta   90.00
_cell.angle_gamma   90.00
#
_symmetry.space_group_name_H-M   'P 1'
#
loop_
_entity.id
_entity.type
_entity.pdbx_description
1 polymer ?
#
loop_
_entity_poly.entity_id
_entity_poly.type
_entity_poly.pdbx_seq_one_letter_code
_entity_poly.pdbx_strand_id
1 'polypeptide(L)'
;MATEPGLVKLSEVAQTSGIPTDVLKLMAADDLFAGAVRGRAGHVYFREGEIPSWSDCVELLREQRDRHLRRAASVLRRLETELEAVRNDISEAREHPRDALGIDMMSFGHWPHDRVASSMRGQPLITAVLEQFTTERMSIIRYHDAYLDALASESRLAPNDTP
;
A
#
# COMPACT_ATOMS: atom_id res chain seq x y z
N MET A 1 35.65 -5.42 -5.53
CA MET A 1 34.72 -6.58 -5.53
C MET A 1 33.98 -6.56 -6.85
N ALA A 2 34.21 -7.55 -7.70
CA ALA A 2 33.57 -7.63 -9.02
C ALA A 2 32.10 -7.97 -8.83
N THR A 3 31.22 -7.16 -9.42
CA THR A 3 29.81 -7.50 -9.68
C THR A 3 29.79 -8.85 -10.40
N GLU A 4 28.94 -9.80 -10.01
CA GLU A 4 28.78 -11.04 -10.78
C GLU A 4 28.47 -10.68 -12.24
N PRO A 5 29.12 -11.34 -13.23
CA PRO A 5 28.86 -11.04 -14.63
C PRO A 5 27.36 -11.21 -14.93
N GLY A 6 26.74 -10.17 -15.48
CA GLY A 6 25.30 -10.13 -15.78
C GLY A 6 24.39 -9.46 -14.75
N LEU A 7 24.94 -8.83 -13.70
CA LEU A 7 24.18 -7.99 -12.77
C LEU A 7 24.44 -6.50 -12.99
N VAL A 8 23.36 -5.74 -13.17
CA VAL A 8 23.35 -4.28 -13.38
C VAL A 8 22.91 -3.59 -12.10
N LYS A 9 23.60 -2.53 -11.67
CA LYS A 9 23.25 -1.81 -10.44
C LYS A 9 21.95 -1.03 -10.62
N LEU A 10 21.16 -0.88 -9.56
CA LEU A 10 19.94 -0.05 -9.60
C LEU A 10 20.20 1.38 -10.08
N SER A 11 21.36 1.98 -9.74
CA SER A 11 21.74 3.32 -10.22
C SER A 11 21.97 3.37 -11.74
N GLU A 12 22.50 2.28 -12.32
CA GLU A 12 22.70 2.16 -13.77
C GLU A 12 21.34 1.91 -14.45
N VAL A 13 20.48 1.08 -13.84
CA VAL A 13 19.09 0.91 -14.30
C VAL A 13 18.32 2.22 -14.26
N ALA A 14 18.50 3.06 -13.24
CA ALA A 14 17.87 4.38 -13.18
C ALA A 14 18.28 5.28 -14.36
N GLN A 15 19.54 5.19 -14.79
CA GLN A 15 20.04 5.96 -15.93
C GLN A 15 19.45 5.44 -17.26
N THR A 16 19.37 4.12 -17.44
CA THR A 16 18.90 3.52 -18.70
C THR A 16 17.38 3.53 -18.83
N SER A 17 16.65 3.30 -17.75
CA SER A 17 15.17 3.32 -17.72
C SER A 17 14.59 4.73 -17.59
N GLY A 18 15.41 5.73 -17.21
CA GLY A 18 14.94 7.09 -16.93
C GLY A 18 14.05 7.22 -15.68
N ILE A 19 13.84 6.15 -14.91
CA ILE A 19 13.05 6.17 -13.68
C ILE A 19 13.93 6.68 -12.52
N PRO A 20 13.43 7.58 -11.66
CA PRO A 20 14.18 8.04 -10.50
C PRO A 20 14.64 6.89 -9.61
N THR A 21 15.88 6.97 -9.13
CA THR A 21 16.50 5.95 -8.28
C THR A 21 15.64 5.62 -7.05
N ASP A 22 15.02 6.60 -6.41
CA ASP A 22 14.21 6.37 -5.21
C ASP A 22 12.88 5.68 -5.53
N VAL A 23 12.31 5.90 -6.72
CA VAL A 23 11.15 5.14 -7.22
C VAL A 23 11.53 3.67 -7.47
N LEU A 24 12.68 3.41 -8.11
CA LEU A 24 13.16 2.04 -8.29
C LEU A 24 13.46 1.33 -6.96
N LYS A 25 14.02 2.05 -5.97
CA LYS A 25 14.24 1.50 -4.62
C LYS A 25 12.93 1.15 -3.95
N LEU A 26 11.93 2.03 -4.02
CA LEU A 26 10.58 1.79 -3.54
C LEU A 26 10.00 0.49 -4.13
N MET A 27 10.02 0.39 -5.46
CA MET A 27 9.46 -0.76 -6.17
C MET A 27 10.23 -2.06 -5.88
N ALA A 28 11.55 -2.00 -5.79
CA ALA A 28 12.36 -3.15 -5.39
C ALA A 28 12.19 -3.51 -3.90
N ALA A 29 11.88 -2.53 -3.05
CA ALA A 29 11.63 -2.78 -1.64
C ALA A 29 10.36 -3.59 -1.40
N ASP A 30 9.35 -3.36 -2.25
CA ASP A 30 8.06 -4.03 -2.22
C ASP A 30 8.00 -5.24 -3.18
N ASP A 31 9.17 -5.74 -3.62
CA ASP A 31 9.34 -6.93 -4.47
C ASP A 31 8.53 -6.91 -5.78
N LEU A 32 8.43 -5.75 -6.42
CA LEU A 32 7.65 -5.59 -7.66
C LEU A 32 8.36 -6.09 -8.92
N PHE A 33 9.67 -6.28 -8.86
CA PHE A 33 10.47 -6.71 -10.00
C PHE A 33 10.90 -8.16 -9.84
N ALA A 34 10.53 -9.02 -10.78
CA ALA A 34 10.97 -10.41 -10.81
C ALA A 34 12.51 -10.55 -10.91
N GLY A 35 13.16 -9.59 -11.57
CA GLY A 35 14.61 -9.58 -11.80
C GLY A 35 15.45 -8.87 -10.75
N ALA A 36 14.84 -8.29 -9.71
CA ALA A 36 15.59 -7.61 -8.65
C ALA A 36 16.26 -8.61 -7.71
N VAL A 37 17.56 -8.41 -7.47
CA VAL A 37 18.38 -9.22 -6.58
C VAL A 37 19.00 -8.32 -5.52
N ARG A 38 18.89 -8.70 -4.25
CA ARG A 38 19.55 -8.01 -3.13
C ARG A 38 20.94 -8.61 -2.90
N GLY A 39 21.96 -7.78 -3.01
CA GLY A 39 23.33 -8.14 -2.63
C GLY A 39 23.53 -8.19 -1.12
N ARG A 40 24.67 -8.72 -0.68
CA ARG A 40 25.02 -8.93 0.75
C ARG A 40 25.00 -7.66 1.62
N ALA A 41 25.18 -6.48 1.02
CA ALA A 41 25.15 -5.19 1.71
C ALA A 41 23.82 -4.44 1.55
N GLY A 42 22.76 -5.10 1.07
CA GLY A 42 21.45 -4.48 0.84
C GLY A 42 21.33 -3.66 -0.44
N HIS A 43 22.40 -3.58 -1.24
CA HIS A 43 22.34 -3.00 -2.59
C HIS A 43 21.42 -3.82 -3.50
N VAL A 44 20.64 -3.13 -4.33
CA VAL A 44 19.75 -3.74 -5.31
C VAL A 44 20.43 -3.79 -6.67
N TYR A 45 20.35 -4.96 -7.31
CA TYR A 45 20.84 -5.24 -8.65
C TYR A 45 19.70 -5.82 -9.49
N PHE A 46 19.84 -5.74 -10.81
CA PHE A 46 18.94 -6.36 -11.78
C PHE A 46 19.73 -7.32 -12.66
N ARG A 47 19.13 -8.42 -13.08
CA ARG A 47 19.73 -9.26 -14.12
C ARG A 47 19.68 -8.52 -15.46
N GLU A 48 20.75 -8.59 -16.25
CA GLU A 48 20.93 -7.78 -17.47
C GLU A 48 19.80 -7.94 -18.52
N GLY A 49 19.12 -9.08 -18.54
CA GLY A 49 17.95 -9.33 -19.40
C GLY A 49 16.58 -9.08 -18.75
N GLU A 50 16.54 -8.67 -17.48
CA GLU A 50 15.30 -8.46 -16.70
C GLU A 50 15.20 -7.02 -16.18
N ILE A 51 15.85 -6.08 -16.87
CA ILE A 51 15.80 -4.66 -16.55
C ILE A 51 14.44 -4.12 -17.01
N PRO A 52 13.64 -3.52 -16.12
CA PRO A 52 12.33 -3.00 -16.49
C PRO A 52 12.48 -1.76 -17.38
N SER A 53 11.62 -1.63 -18.39
CA SER A 53 11.49 -0.39 -19.14
C SER A 53 10.79 0.69 -18.32
N TRP A 54 10.82 1.93 -18.81
CA TRP A 54 10.04 3.03 -18.23
C TRP A 54 8.55 2.69 -18.17
N SER A 55 7.99 2.18 -19.28
CA SER A 55 6.57 1.81 -19.36
C SER A 55 6.20 0.69 -18.39
N ASP A 56 7.08 -0.31 -18.21
CA ASP A 56 6.85 -1.38 -17.24
C ASP A 56 6.78 -0.81 -15.82
N CYS A 57 7.66 0.14 -15.49
CA CYS A 57 7.67 0.77 -14.19
C CYS A 57 6.40 1.59 -13.92
N VAL A 58 5.98 2.38 -14.90
CA VAL A 58 4.77 3.21 -14.81
C VAL A 58 3.53 2.35 -14.64
N GLU A 59 3.42 1.25 -15.39
CA GLU A 59 2.30 0.32 -15.26
C GLU A 59 2.28 -0.37 -13.89
N LEU A 60 3.42 -0.86 -13.41
CA LEU A 60 3.52 -1.44 -12.06
C LEU A 60 3.12 -0.43 -10.97
N LEU A 61 3.56 0.82 -11.05
CA LEU A 61 3.18 1.88 -10.10
C LEU A 61 1.67 2.18 -10.15
N ARG A 62 1.11 2.24 -11.37
CA ARG A 62 -0.33 2.44 -11.60
C ARG A 62 -1.15 1.31 -10.97
N GLU A 63 -0.73 0.06 -11.17
CA GLU A 63 -1.39 -1.12 -10.61
C GLU A 63 -1.32 -1.16 -9.08
N GLN A 64 -0.18 -0.82 -8.47
CA GLN A 64 -0.06 -0.76 -7.01
C GLN A 64 -0.95 0.33 -6.42
N ARG A 65 -0.92 1.54 -7.00
CA ARG A 65 -1.81 2.63 -6.60
C ARG A 65 -3.27 2.21 -6.64
N ASP A 66 -3.71 1.62 -7.75
CA ASP A 66 -5.09 1.16 -7.92
C ASP A 66 -5.46 0.04 -6.94
N ARG A 67 -4.54 -0.89 -6.67
CA ARG A 67 -4.73 -1.94 -5.66
C ARG A 67 -5.01 -1.35 -4.28
N HIS A 68 -4.22 -0.37 -3.85
CA HIS A 68 -4.41 0.29 -2.55
C HIS A 68 -5.71 1.12 -2.52
N LEU A 69 -6.08 1.79 -3.61
CA LEU A 69 -7.38 2.46 -3.73
C LEU A 69 -8.55 1.47 -3.58
N ARG A 70 -8.51 0.32 -4.25
CA ARG A 70 -9.54 -0.74 -4.12
C ARG A 70 -9.62 -1.29 -2.71
N ARG A 71 -8.47 -1.50 -2.05
CA ARG A 71 -8.42 -1.94 -0.64
C ARG A 71 -9.01 -0.88 0.29
N ALA A 72 -8.62 0.38 0.17
CA ALA A 72 -9.18 1.48 0.94
C ALA A 72 -10.71 1.57 0.77
N ALA A 73 -11.22 1.47 -0.46
CA ALA A 73 -12.65 1.44 -0.71
C ALA A 73 -13.35 0.23 -0.04
N SER A 74 -12.70 -0.93 -0.02
CA SER A 74 -13.21 -2.11 0.70
C SER A 74 -13.24 -1.92 2.20
N VAL A 75 -12.23 -1.24 2.77
CA VAL A 75 -12.16 -0.93 4.19
C VAL A 75 -13.26 0.07 4.58
N LEU A 76 -13.56 1.05 3.72
CA LEU A 76 -14.67 1.98 3.95
C LEU A 76 -16.04 1.28 3.96
N ARG A 77 -16.30 0.37 3.01
CA ARG A 77 -17.54 -0.42 3.02
C ARG A 77 -17.70 -1.27 4.30
N ARG A 78 -16.58 -1.81 4.80
CA ARG A 78 -16.56 -2.50 6.08
C ARG A 78 -16.91 -1.55 7.22
N LEU A 79 -16.29 -0.37 7.27
CA LEU A 79 -16.60 0.65 8.29
C LEU A 79 -18.08 1.04 8.27
N GLU A 80 -18.68 1.21 7.09
CA GLU A 80 -20.12 1.47 6.96
C GLU A 80 -20.96 0.35 7.58
N THR A 81 -20.57 -0.91 7.39
CA THR A 81 -21.25 -2.07 7.98
C THR A 81 -21.18 -2.05 9.50
N GLU A 82 -20.00 -1.79 10.07
CA GLU A 82 -19.82 -1.70 11.54
C GLU A 82 -20.61 -0.52 12.13
N LEU A 83 -20.65 0.63 11.43
CA LEU A 83 -21.44 1.80 11.87
C LEU A 83 -22.95 1.53 11.83
N GLU A 84 -23.42 0.76 10.85
CA GLU A 84 -24.83 0.38 10.78
C GLU A 84 -25.21 -0.61 11.90
N ALA A 85 -24.32 -1.53 12.26
CA ALA A 85 -24.53 -2.42 13.40
C ALA A 85 -24.70 -1.62 14.72
N VAL A 86 -23.83 -0.65 14.96
CA VAL A 86 -23.93 0.27 16.11
C VAL A 86 -25.23 1.08 16.07
N ARG A 87 -25.67 1.53 14.89
CA ARG A 87 -26.94 2.25 14.73
C ARG A 87 -28.14 1.37 15.06
N ASN A 88 -28.10 0.10 14.69
CA ASN A 88 -29.14 -0.86 15.02
C ASN A 88 -29.23 -1.05 16.54
N ASP A 89 -28.10 -1.26 17.21
CA ASP A 89 -28.05 -1.37 18.68
C ASP A 89 -28.62 -0.12 19.39
N ILE A 90 -28.32 1.08 18.88
CA ILE A 90 -28.89 2.33 19.40
C ILE A 90 -30.41 2.37 19.22
N SER A 91 -30.90 1.93 18.05
CA SER A 91 -32.33 1.92 17.76
C SER A 91 -33.07 0.92 18.64
N GLU A 92 -32.52 -0.29 18.80
CA GLU A 92 -33.03 -1.33 19.68
C GLU A 92 -33.07 -0.88 21.14
N ALA A 93 -32.00 -0.24 21.64
CA ALA A 93 -31.97 0.28 23.01
C ALA A 93 -33.04 1.36 23.26
N ARG A 94 -33.46 2.10 22.23
CA ARG A 94 -34.55 3.08 22.33
C ARG A 94 -35.92 2.43 22.33
N GLU A 95 -36.10 1.37 21.55
CA GLU A 95 -37.35 0.61 21.48
C GLU A 95 -37.56 -0.25 22.73
N HIS A 96 -36.46 -0.78 23.29
CA HIS A 96 -36.45 -1.71 24.41
C HIS A 96 -35.57 -1.20 25.57
N PRO A 97 -35.96 -0.12 26.27
CA PRO A 97 -35.10 0.57 27.24
C PRO A 97 -34.79 -0.21 28.53
N ARG A 98 -35.38 -1.40 28.72
CA ARG A 98 -35.12 -2.27 29.87
C ARG A 98 -34.19 -3.43 29.54
N ASP A 99 -33.88 -3.64 28.26
CA ASP A 99 -33.05 -4.74 27.80
C ASP A 99 -31.57 -4.35 27.88
N ALA A 100 -30.69 -5.34 27.73
CA ALA A 100 -29.26 -5.09 27.72
C ALA A 100 -28.86 -4.26 26.49
N LEU A 101 -27.86 -3.39 26.64
CA LEU A 101 -27.31 -2.64 25.52
C LEU A 101 -26.58 -3.59 24.55
N GLY A 102 -26.75 -3.34 23.24
CA GLY A 102 -26.18 -4.16 22.19
C GLY A 102 -24.65 -4.19 22.16
N ILE A 103 -24.11 -5.29 21.63
CA ILE A 103 -22.68 -5.63 21.67
C ILE A 103 -21.84 -4.69 20.80
N ASP A 104 -22.33 -4.34 19.62
CA ASP A 104 -21.59 -3.53 18.65
C ASP A 104 -21.44 -2.10 19.18
N MET A 105 -22.49 -1.55 19.80
CA MET A 105 -22.41 -0.27 20.52
C MET A 105 -21.46 -0.34 21.71
N MET A 106 -21.55 -1.38 22.54
CA MET A 106 -20.71 -1.52 23.74
C MET A 106 -19.23 -1.77 23.41
N SER A 107 -18.92 -2.34 22.24
CA SER A 107 -17.55 -2.62 21.79
C SER A 107 -16.94 -1.48 20.97
N PHE A 108 -17.72 -0.45 20.62
CA PHE A 108 -17.26 0.72 19.86
C PHE A 108 -16.03 1.38 20.49
N GLY A 109 -14.95 1.54 19.72
CA GLY A 109 -13.74 2.27 20.14
C GLY A 109 -12.80 1.59 21.14
N HIS A 110 -13.08 0.36 21.60
CA HIS A 110 -12.21 -0.35 22.55
C HIS A 110 -10.91 -0.86 21.91
N TRP A 111 -9.75 -0.57 22.49
CA TRP A 111 -8.49 -1.04 21.93
C TRP A 111 -8.27 -2.54 22.20
N PRO A 112 -7.56 -3.28 21.31
CA PRO A 112 -7.18 -4.68 21.52
C PRO A 112 -6.48 -4.98 22.85
N HIS A 113 -5.87 -3.99 23.51
CA HIS A 113 -5.17 -4.11 24.78
C HIS A 113 -6.06 -3.94 26.02
N ASP A 114 -7.29 -3.44 25.86
CA ASP A 114 -8.31 -3.41 26.93
C ASP A 114 -9.00 -4.78 27.12
N ARG A 115 -8.52 -5.81 26.39
CA ARG A 115 -9.06 -7.19 26.37
C ARG A 115 -8.68 -8.03 27.60
N VAL A 116 -8.74 -7.47 28.81
CA VAL A 116 -8.73 -8.30 30.03
C VAL A 116 -10.15 -8.81 30.38
N ALA A 117 -11.22 -8.34 29.73
CA ALA A 117 -12.57 -8.76 30.10
C ALA A 117 -13.62 -8.85 28.97
N SER A 118 -13.24 -8.99 27.69
CA SER A 118 -14.24 -9.19 26.62
C SER A 118 -14.20 -10.61 26.07
N SER A 119 -15.23 -11.39 26.40
CA SER A 119 -15.50 -12.74 25.88
C SER A 119 -15.97 -12.76 24.42
N MET A 120 -15.96 -11.61 23.72
CA MET A 120 -16.52 -11.46 22.38
C MET A 120 -15.44 -11.72 21.33
N ARG A 121 -15.17 -13.00 21.08
CA ARG A 121 -14.33 -13.45 19.96
C ARG A 121 -15.16 -13.46 18.68
N GLY A 122 -14.79 -12.62 17.69
CA GLY A 122 -15.31 -12.79 16.33
C GLY A 122 -15.33 -11.54 15.45
N GLN A 123 -15.30 -10.33 16.00
CA GLN A 123 -15.53 -9.11 15.21
C GLN A 123 -14.30 -8.20 15.07
N PRO A 124 -14.16 -7.55 13.91
CA PRO A 124 -13.17 -6.51 13.70
C PRO A 124 -13.63 -5.20 14.33
N LEU A 125 -13.00 -4.85 15.44
CA LEU A 125 -13.28 -3.60 16.12
C LEU A 125 -13.02 -2.41 15.18
N ILE A 126 -13.90 -1.41 15.16
CA ILE A 126 -13.80 -0.21 14.29
C ILE A 126 -12.39 0.41 14.27
N THR A 127 -11.69 0.41 15.42
CA THR A 127 -10.30 0.83 15.52
C THR A 127 -9.37 0.10 14.54
N ALA A 128 -9.49 -1.23 14.43
CA ALA A 128 -8.72 -2.03 13.48
C ALA A 128 -9.05 -1.69 12.02
N VAL A 129 -10.32 -1.36 11.73
CA VAL A 129 -10.75 -0.92 10.39
C VAL A 129 -10.12 0.45 10.05
N LEU A 130 -10.08 1.38 11.02
CA LEU A 130 -9.45 2.69 10.86
C LEU A 130 -7.92 2.61 10.73
N GLU A 131 -7.27 1.72 11.47
CA GLU A 131 -5.84 1.44 11.34
C GLU A 131 -5.50 0.88 9.95
N GLN A 132 -6.31 -0.06 9.47
CA GLN A 132 -6.16 -0.61 8.13
C GLN A 132 -6.34 0.49 7.08
N PHE A 133 -7.36 1.34 7.21
CA PHE A 133 -7.56 2.47 6.30
C PHE A 133 -6.37 3.44 6.31
N THR A 134 -5.82 3.73 7.49
CA THR A 134 -4.65 4.60 7.65
C THR A 134 -3.45 4.03 6.92
N THR A 135 -3.23 2.71 7.04
CA THR A 135 -2.16 2.00 6.32
C THR A 135 -2.34 2.11 4.81
N GLU A 136 -3.54 1.82 4.29
CA GLU A 136 -3.83 1.93 2.86
C GLU A 136 -3.67 3.37 2.36
N ARG A 137 -4.10 4.38 3.13
CA ARG A 137 -3.91 5.80 2.79
C ARG A 137 -2.44 6.16 2.62
N MET A 138 -1.58 5.72 3.54
CA MET A 138 -0.14 5.99 3.45
C MET A 138 0.47 5.35 2.20
N SER A 139 0.07 4.12 1.88
CA SER A 139 0.49 3.45 0.64
C SER A 139 -0.02 4.15 -0.61
N ILE A 140 -1.27 4.62 -0.62
CA ILE A 140 -1.84 5.40 -1.75
C ILE A 140 -0.99 6.63 -2.03
N ILE A 141 -0.69 7.43 -1.00
CA ILE A 141 0.12 8.65 -1.14
C ILE A 141 1.49 8.28 -1.71
N ARG A 142 2.18 7.34 -1.06
CA ARG A 142 3.52 6.89 -1.46
C ARG A 142 3.59 6.43 -2.92
N TYR A 143 2.62 5.63 -3.37
CA TYR A 143 2.58 5.15 -4.75
C TYR A 143 2.07 6.19 -5.74
N HIS A 144 1.23 7.13 -5.30
CA HIS A 144 0.77 8.23 -6.15
C HIS A 144 1.91 9.19 -6.46
N ASP A 145 2.67 9.59 -5.45
CA ASP A 145 3.83 10.48 -5.62
C ASP A 145 4.87 9.83 -6.54
N ALA A 146 5.21 8.55 -6.28
CA ALA A 146 6.14 7.81 -7.13
C ALA A 146 5.66 7.65 -8.59
N TYR A 147 4.36 7.47 -8.79
CA TYR A 147 3.76 7.42 -10.13
C TYR A 147 3.90 8.75 -10.86
N LEU A 148 3.62 9.87 -10.19
CA LEU A 148 3.78 11.21 -10.78
C LEU A 148 5.25 11.53 -11.08
N ASP A 149 6.17 11.14 -10.21
CA ASP A 149 7.61 11.29 -10.41
C ASP A 149 8.11 10.49 -11.63
N ALA A 150 7.60 9.26 -11.81
CA ALA A 150 7.90 8.44 -12.97
C ALA A 150 7.33 9.04 -14.27
N LEU A 151 6.10 9.57 -14.24
CA LEU A 151 5.53 10.28 -15.40
C LEU A 151 6.35 11.51 -15.78
N ALA A 152 6.74 12.32 -14.79
CA ALA A 152 7.57 13.51 -15.02
C ALA A 152 8.99 13.17 -15.52
N SER A 153 9.44 11.93 -15.38
CA SER A 153 10.76 11.50 -15.86
C SER A 153 10.78 11.10 -17.34
N GLU A 154 9.62 10.87 -17.97
CA GLU A 154 9.51 10.57 -19.41
C GLU A 154 10.17 11.65 -20.28
N SER A 155 9.98 12.92 -19.90
CA SER A 155 10.56 14.06 -20.62
C SER A 155 12.10 14.07 -20.61
N ARG A 156 12.74 13.28 -19.74
CA ARG A 156 14.22 13.14 -19.69
C ARG A 156 14.75 12.02 -20.60
N LEU A 157 13.86 11.21 -21.18
CA LEU A 157 14.21 10.13 -22.12
C LEU A 157 14.20 10.60 -23.58
N ALA A 158 13.65 11.78 -23.88
CA ALA A 158 13.70 12.36 -25.23
C ALA A 158 15.16 12.73 -25.59
N PRO A 159 15.69 12.28 -26.75
CA PRO A 159 17.01 12.69 -27.19
C PRO A 159 17.04 14.20 -27.42
N ASN A 160 18.06 14.87 -26.88
CA ASN A 160 18.60 16.07 -27.52
C ASN A 160 19.16 15.64 -28.88
N ASP A 161 18.31 15.52 -29.89
CA ASP A 161 18.70 15.46 -31.29
C ASP A 161 17.58 16.03 -32.15
N THR A 162 17.73 17.31 -32.51
CA THR A 162 17.37 17.80 -33.84
C THR A 162 18.34 18.94 -34.18
N PRO A 163 18.89 18.96 -35.41
CA PRO A 163 20.15 19.60 -35.78
C PRO A 163 20.12 21.14 -35.83
#